data_AF-A0A517QVZ4-F1
#
_entry.id   AF-A0A517QVZ4-F1
#
_cell.length_a   1.000
_cell.length_b   1.000
_cell.length_c   1.000
_cell.angle_alpha   90.00
_cell.angle_beta   90.00
_cell.angle_gamma   90.00
#
_symmetry.space_group_name_H-M   'P 1'
#
loop_
_entity.id
_entity.type
_entity.pdbx_description
1 polymer ?
#
loop_
_entity_poly.entity_id
_entity_poly.type
_entity_poly.pdbx_seq_one_letter_code
_entity_poly.pdbx_strand_id
1 'polypeptide(L)'
;MSAAEYTIRKRLFSFPDTKFEVFNADGDMVGFSRQKAFRLKEDIRVYRDDAQTEEWVVIKARSIIDFSAAYDVFVAADNEHIGTLRRKGMTSILRDEWSLLDQQGTPVGTIQEDSLAMALVRRFLADLVPQNFTLRDGEGNAWAEFRRHFNPFVQKMTVTVEGDCPLHPFLPLAAGILLVAIEGRQK
;
A
#
# COMPACT_ATOMS: atom_id res chain seq x y z
N MET A 1 -9.61 10.93 18.61
CA MET A 1 -8.48 9.97 18.55
C MET A 1 -7.45 10.55 17.59
N SER A 2 -6.16 10.38 17.85
CA SER A 2 -5.10 10.93 16.99
C SER A 2 -4.99 10.14 15.69
N ALA A 3 -4.84 10.83 14.56
CA ALA A 3 -4.51 10.20 13.28
C ALA A 3 -3.20 9.41 13.39
N ALA A 4 -3.11 8.27 12.69
CA ALA A 4 -1.87 7.52 12.56
C ALA A 4 -1.17 7.92 11.26
N GLU A 5 0.13 8.18 11.31
CA GLU A 5 0.91 8.50 10.11
C GLU A 5 2.10 7.55 9.97
N TYR A 6 2.31 7.08 8.73
CA TYR A 6 3.44 6.25 8.35
C TYR A 6 4.12 6.79 7.09
N THR A 7 5.45 6.73 7.05
CA THR A 7 6.23 6.98 5.84
C THR A 7 6.86 5.68 5.34
N ILE A 8 6.51 5.27 4.12
CA ILE A 8 7.10 4.12 3.43
C ILE A 8 8.20 4.61 2.49
N ARG A 9 9.37 3.99 2.54
CA ARG A 9 10.52 4.29 1.68
C ARG A 9 11.04 3.01 1.03
N LYS A 10 11.09 2.97 -0.29
CA LYS A 10 11.66 1.86 -1.07
C LYS A 10 12.84 2.34 -1.90
N ARG A 11 13.99 1.70 -1.73
CA ARG A 11 15.24 2.06 -2.44
C ARG A 11 15.30 1.32 -3.77
N LEU A 12 15.33 2.06 -4.88
CA LEU A 12 15.23 1.51 -6.24
C LEU A 12 16.49 0.73 -6.70
N PHE A 13 17.67 1.03 -6.15
CA PHE A 13 18.94 0.38 -6.52
C PHE A 13 19.30 -0.85 -5.68
N SER A 14 18.32 -1.42 -4.96
CA SER A 14 18.55 -2.62 -4.17
C SER A 14 18.27 -3.85 -5.04
N PHE A 15 19.30 -4.38 -5.70
CA PHE A 15 19.23 -5.62 -6.47
C PHE A 15 20.26 -6.61 -5.90
N PRO A 16 19.94 -7.92 -5.74
CA PRO A 16 18.70 -8.62 -6.13
C PRO A 16 17.53 -8.46 -5.14
N ASP A 17 17.81 -7.96 -3.93
CA ASP A 17 16.84 -7.80 -2.87
C ASP A 17 16.24 -6.39 -2.89
N THR A 18 14.93 -6.29 -2.97
CA THR A 18 14.24 -5.02 -2.74
C THR A 18 14.15 -4.75 -1.24
N LYS A 19 14.50 -3.53 -0.84
CA LYS A 19 14.42 -3.05 0.53
C LYS A 19 13.38 -1.94 0.65
N PHE A 20 12.53 -2.04 1.66
CA PHE A 20 11.73 -0.89 2.09
C PHE A 20 11.66 -0.78 3.60
N GLU A 21 11.52 0.46 4.04
CA GLU A 21 11.54 0.91 5.42
C GLU A 21 10.22 1.65 5.69
N VAL A 22 9.63 1.46 6.87
CA VAL A 22 8.41 2.12 7.33
C VAL A 22 8.75 2.89 8.59
N PHE A 23 8.44 4.18 8.58
CA PHE A 23 8.67 5.10 9.70
C PHE A 23 7.33 5.57 10.26
N ASN A 24 7.25 5.81 11.57
CA ASN A 24 6.09 6.46 12.21
C ASN A 24 6.15 8.00 12.03
N ALA A 25 5.18 8.72 12.62
CA ALA A 25 5.12 10.18 12.61
C ALA A 25 6.34 10.86 13.28
N ASP A 26 6.91 10.21 14.29
CA ASP A 26 8.09 10.70 15.03
C ASP A 26 9.41 10.50 14.25
N GLY A 27 9.36 9.73 13.15
CA GLY A 27 10.52 9.42 12.31
C GLY A 27 11.29 8.17 12.73
N ASP A 28 10.79 7.40 13.70
CA ASP A 28 11.35 6.12 14.10
C ASP A 28 11.01 5.04 13.08
N MET A 29 11.97 4.19 12.74
CA MET A 29 11.73 3.02 11.90
C MET A 29 10.94 1.99 12.71
N VAL A 30 9.71 1.72 12.29
CA VAL A 30 8.79 0.76 12.93
C VAL A 30 8.57 -0.49 12.09
N GLY A 31 9.01 -0.48 10.84
CA GLY A 31 8.91 -1.59 9.91
C GLY A 31 10.06 -1.65 8.92
N PHE A 32 10.48 -2.85 8.58
CA PHE A 32 11.55 -3.12 7.61
C PHE A 32 11.20 -4.35 6.78
N SER A 33 11.56 -4.34 5.50
CA SER A 33 11.48 -5.53 4.66
C SER A 33 12.64 -5.57 3.69
N ARG A 34 13.26 -6.75 3.60
CA ARG A 34 14.26 -7.08 2.58
C ARG A 34 13.92 -8.44 1.99
N GLN A 35 13.50 -8.44 0.73
CA GLN A 35 13.07 -9.66 0.05
C GLN A 35 13.44 -9.64 -1.43
N LYS A 36 13.57 -10.83 -2.02
CA LYS A 36 13.78 -10.97 -3.46
C LYS A 36 12.64 -10.31 -4.21
N ALA A 37 12.97 -9.55 -5.26
CA ALA A 37 11.98 -8.75 -5.98
C ALA A 37 10.78 -9.54 -6.56
N PHE A 38 10.95 -10.83 -6.86
CA PHE A 38 9.85 -11.68 -7.33
C PHE A 38 8.89 -12.09 -6.20
N ARG A 39 9.39 -12.28 -4.96
CA ARG A 39 8.55 -12.63 -3.81
C ARG A 39 7.64 -11.49 -3.39
N LEU A 40 8.05 -10.25 -3.58
CA LEU A 40 7.24 -9.08 -3.23
C LEU A 40 5.88 -9.00 -3.94
N LYS A 41 5.68 -9.74 -5.03
CA LYS A 41 4.37 -9.83 -5.69
C LYS A 41 3.45 -10.88 -5.06
N GLU A 42 3.99 -11.80 -4.29
CA GLU A 42 3.29 -12.98 -3.76
C GLU A 42 3.15 -12.91 -2.23
N ASP A 43 4.21 -12.52 -1.53
CA ASP A 43 4.30 -12.48 -0.07
C ASP A 43 5.21 -11.31 0.33
N ILE A 44 4.61 -10.27 0.92
CA ILE A 44 5.33 -9.16 1.53
C ILE A 44 5.25 -9.32 3.04
N ARG A 45 6.41 -9.29 3.69
CA ARG A 45 6.59 -9.39 5.14
C ARG A 45 7.34 -8.17 5.61
N VAL A 46 6.75 -7.46 6.55
CA VAL A 46 7.35 -6.33 7.25
C VAL A 46 7.73 -6.82 8.64
N TYR A 47 8.94 -6.53 9.06
CA TYR A 47 9.54 -6.90 10.34
C TYR A 47 9.72 -5.64 11.19
N ARG A 48 9.76 -5.78 12.53
CA ARG A 48 10.05 -4.65 13.44
C ARG A 48 11.48 -4.13 13.33
N ASP A 49 12.39 -5.00 12.92
CA ASP A 49 13.83 -4.77 12.88
C ASP A 49 14.43 -5.16 11.53
N ASP A 50 15.66 -4.69 11.28
CA ASP A 50 16.40 -4.98 10.05
C ASP A 50 17.08 -6.36 10.03
N ALA A 51 17.20 -7.02 11.19
CA ALA A 51 17.61 -8.41 11.32
C ALA A 51 16.51 -9.40 10.89
N GLN A 52 15.28 -8.91 10.67
CA GLN A 52 14.11 -9.66 10.23
C GLN A 52 13.71 -10.75 11.25
N THR A 53 13.75 -10.44 12.54
CA THR A 53 13.50 -11.41 13.61
C THR A 53 12.05 -11.46 14.08
N GLU A 54 11.38 -10.31 14.13
CA GLU A 54 9.98 -10.21 14.54
C GLU A 54 9.12 -9.71 13.37
N GLU A 55 8.25 -10.56 12.85
CA GLU A 55 7.26 -10.16 11.85
C GLU A 55 6.24 -9.20 12.46
N TRP A 56 5.85 -8.18 11.71
CA TRP A 56 4.92 -7.14 12.13
C TRP A 56 3.61 -7.19 11.32
N VAL A 57 3.73 -7.10 10.00
CA VAL A 57 2.60 -7.13 9.05
C VAL A 57 2.95 -8.06 7.90
N VAL A 58 2.01 -8.91 7.52
CA VAL A 58 2.17 -9.84 6.39
C VAL A 58 1.07 -9.59 5.36
N ILE A 59 1.45 -9.48 4.09
CA ILE A 59 0.56 -9.22 2.96
C ILE A 59 0.76 -10.34 1.94
N LYS A 60 -0.25 -11.19 1.77
CA LYS A 60 -0.18 -12.40 0.92
C LYS A 60 -1.11 -12.28 -0.27
N ALA A 61 -0.60 -12.48 -1.47
CA ALA A 61 -1.44 -12.58 -2.66
C ALA A 61 -2.32 -13.84 -2.60
N ARG A 62 -3.58 -13.71 -3.02
CA ARG A 62 -4.45 -14.86 -3.29
C ARG A 62 -4.08 -15.49 -4.64
N SER A 63 -4.24 -16.81 -4.74
CA SER A 63 -3.97 -17.58 -5.97
C SER A 63 -4.76 -17.03 -7.17
N ILE A 64 -4.14 -17.10 -8.36
CA ILE A 64 -4.47 -16.44 -9.65
C ILE A 64 -5.67 -17.09 -10.37
N ILE A 65 -6.68 -17.58 -9.64
CA ILE A 65 -7.91 -18.11 -10.28
C ILE A 65 -8.88 -16.96 -10.60
N ASP A 66 -8.76 -15.81 -9.93
CA ASP A 66 -9.56 -14.62 -10.21
C ASP A 66 -8.78 -13.59 -11.05
N PHE A 67 -9.44 -13.05 -12.07
CA PHE A 67 -8.95 -12.00 -12.98
C PHE A 67 -8.57 -10.66 -12.27
N SER A 68 -8.63 -10.60 -10.93
CA SER A 68 -8.30 -9.45 -10.10
C SER A 68 -7.25 -9.81 -9.04
N ALA A 69 -6.14 -9.07 -8.97
CA ALA A 69 -5.14 -9.25 -7.93
C ALA A 69 -5.74 -8.92 -6.55
N ALA A 70 -5.71 -9.86 -5.61
CA ALA A 70 -6.19 -9.69 -4.24
C ALA A 70 -5.11 -10.09 -3.24
N TYR A 71 -5.00 -9.36 -2.13
CA TYR A 71 -3.98 -9.55 -1.12
C TYR A 71 -4.59 -9.55 0.27
N ASP A 72 -4.43 -10.64 1.01
CA ASP A 72 -4.82 -10.74 2.41
C ASP A 72 -3.78 -10.07 3.31
N VAL A 73 -4.24 -9.30 4.29
CA VAL A 73 -3.38 -8.59 5.25
C VAL A 73 -3.55 -9.23 6.62
N PHE A 74 -2.42 -9.49 7.27
CA PHE A 74 -2.37 -10.11 8.58
C PHE A 74 -1.53 -9.30 9.56
N VAL A 75 -1.99 -9.23 10.82
CA VAL A 75 -1.13 -8.90 11.97
C VAL A 75 -0.32 -10.15 12.30
N ALA A 76 1.00 -10.01 12.37
CA ALA A 76 1.87 -11.19 12.45
C ALA A 76 1.91 -11.84 13.84
N ALA A 77 1.70 -11.06 14.91
CA ALA A 77 1.82 -11.53 16.30
C ALA A 77 0.90 -12.73 16.62
N ASP A 78 -0.29 -12.75 16.02
CA ASP A 78 -1.33 -13.77 16.20
C ASP A 78 -1.79 -14.39 14.87
N ASN A 79 -1.19 -13.97 13.75
CA ASN A 79 -1.63 -14.33 12.40
C ASN A 79 -3.13 -13.99 12.19
N GLU A 80 -3.60 -12.90 12.80
CA GLU A 80 -4.96 -12.38 12.62
C GLU A 80 -5.10 -11.78 11.22
N HIS A 81 -6.06 -12.29 10.45
CA HIS A 81 -6.48 -11.67 9.20
C HIS A 81 -7.27 -10.40 9.52
N ILE A 82 -6.81 -9.24 9.04
CA ILE A 82 -7.45 -7.95 9.31
C ILE A 82 -8.20 -7.38 8.09
N GLY A 83 -8.08 -8.02 6.94
CA GLY A 83 -8.80 -7.61 5.74
C GLY A 83 -8.08 -7.97 4.45
N THR A 84 -8.70 -7.62 3.32
CA THR A 84 -8.20 -7.94 1.99
C THR A 84 -8.14 -6.69 1.12
N LEU A 85 -7.05 -6.53 0.38
CA LEU A 85 -6.85 -5.49 -0.61
C LEU A 85 -7.05 -6.09 -2.00
N ARG A 86 -8.16 -5.74 -2.65
CA ARG A 86 -8.52 -6.28 -3.97
C ARG A 86 -8.44 -5.19 -5.02
N ARG A 87 -7.55 -5.34 -6.00
CA ARG A 87 -7.50 -4.46 -7.17
C ARG A 87 -8.76 -4.67 -8.00
N LYS A 88 -9.47 -3.60 -8.36
CA LYS A 88 -10.57 -3.73 -9.33
C LYS A 88 -9.96 -3.94 -10.73
N GLY A 89 -10.22 -5.10 -11.33
CA GLY A 89 -9.69 -5.47 -12.65
C GLY A 89 -10.29 -4.64 -13.79
N MET A 90 -9.49 -4.38 -14.83
CA MET A 90 -9.81 -3.93 -16.21
C MET A 90 -11.02 -3.00 -16.48
N THR A 91 -11.44 -2.13 -15.56
CA THR A 91 -12.24 -0.96 -15.93
C THR A 91 -11.34 0.08 -16.61
N SER A 92 -10.93 -0.25 -17.83
CA SER A 92 -10.33 0.59 -18.88
C SER A 92 -9.36 1.69 -18.45
N ILE A 93 -8.06 1.39 -18.55
CA ILE A 93 -7.01 2.28 -19.09
C ILE A 93 -6.66 3.56 -18.29
N LEU A 94 -7.39 3.93 -17.22
CA LEU A 94 -7.25 5.28 -16.63
C LEU A 94 -7.01 5.39 -15.13
N ARG A 95 -7.36 4.40 -14.27
CA ARG A 95 -7.16 4.52 -12.81
C ARG A 95 -6.81 3.21 -12.13
N ASP A 96 -5.83 3.25 -11.24
CA ASP A 96 -5.61 2.21 -10.25
C ASP A 96 -6.62 2.40 -9.11
N GLU A 97 -7.57 1.47 -9.02
CA GLU A 97 -8.59 1.43 -7.97
C GLU A 97 -8.50 0.13 -7.17
N TRP A 98 -8.54 0.25 -5.85
CA TRP A 98 -8.50 -0.88 -4.92
C TRP A 98 -9.71 -0.86 -4.02
N SER A 99 -10.35 -2.01 -3.83
CA SER A 99 -11.34 -2.23 -2.79
C SER A 99 -10.68 -2.80 -1.54
N LEU A 100 -11.03 -2.24 -0.40
CA LEU A 100 -10.76 -2.83 0.91
C LEU A 100 -11.96 -3.71 1.27
N LEU A 101 -11.66 -4.95 1.62
CA LEU A 101 -12.62 -5.89 2.17
C LEU A 101 -12.29 -6.12 3.64
N ASP A 102 -13.32 -6.25 4.47
CA ASP A 102 -13.17 -6.70 5.85
C ASP A 102 -12.74 -8.18 5.94
N GLN A 103 -12.67 -8.71 7.16
CA GLN A 103 -12.29 -10.09 7.43
C GLN A 103 -13.28 -11.10 6.83
N GLN A 104 -14.55 -10.71 6.65
CA GLN A 104 -15.62 -11.51 6.07
C GLN A 104 -15.66 -11.41 4.54
N GLY A 105 -14.84 -10.55 3.93
CA GLY A 105 -14.80 -10.32 2.49
C GLY A 105 -15.82 -9.28 2.00
N THR A 106 -16.47 -8.55 2.89
CA THR A 106 -17.41 -7.49 2.55
C THR A 106 -16.65 -6.22 2.16
N PRO A 107 -16.98 -5.57 1.03
CA PRO A 107 -16.38 -4.28 0.70
C PRO A 107 -16.73 -3.21 1.74
N VAL A 108 -15.70 -2.58 2.30
CA VAL A 108 -15.84 -1.53 3.33
C VAL A 108 -15.31 -0.17 2.87
N GLY A 109 -14.43 -0.16 1.87
CA GLY A 109 -13.88 1.09 1.35
C GLY A 109 -13.19 0.91 0.00
N THR A 110 -12.85 2.04 -0.60
CA THR A 110 -12.17 2.09 -1.90
C THR A 110 -11.04 3.10 -1.86
N ILE A 111 -9.87 2.71 -2.35
CA ILE A 111 -8.75 3.60 -2.64
C ILE A 111 -8.85 4.02 -4.09
N GLN A 112 -8.91 5.33 -4.31
CA GLN A 112 -8.96 5.92 -5.63
C GLN A 112 -7.96 7.07 -5.72
N GLU A 113 -7.48 7.31 -6.93
CA GLU A 113 -6.63 8.45 -7.21
C GLU A 113 -7.43 9.76 -7.27
N ASP A 114 -6.89 10.82 -6.66
CA ASP A 114 -7.59 12.10 -6.48
C ASP A 114 -7.83 12.88 -7.78
N SER A 115 -6.98 12.74 -8.81
CA SER A 115 -7.06 13.62 -9.98
C SER A 115 -7.02 12.89 -11.33
N LEU A 116 -8.20 12.77 -11.93
CA LEU A 116 -8.39 12.40 -13.34
C LEU A 116 -7.50 13.20 -14.30
N ALA A 117 -7.43 14.51 -14.10
CA ALA A 117 -6.67 15.39 -14.97
C ALA A 117 -5.17 15.11 -14.90
N MET A 118 -4.62 14.86 -13.70
CA MET A 118 -3.21 14.48 -13.58
C MET A 118 -2.96 13.05 -14.06
N ALA A 119 -3.93 12.15 -13.94
CA ALA A 119 -3.86 10.83 -14.55
C ALA A 119 -3.68 10.91 -16.08
N LEU A 120 -4.38 11.82 -16.73
CA LEU A 120 -4.19 12.10 -18.15
C LEU A 120 -2.84 12.78 -18.45
N VAL A 121 -2.40 13.75 -17.63
CA VAL A 121 -1.09 14.43 -17.80
C VAL A 121 0.08 13.44 -17.65
N ARG A 122 0.00 12.50 -16.70
CA ARG A 122 1.00 11.44 -16.54
C ARG A 122 1.11 10.53 -17.75
N ARG A 123 0.08 10.40 -18.57
CA ARG A 123 0.21 9.68 -19.85
C ARG A 123 1.25 10.31 -20.78
N PHE A 124 1.51 11.62 -20.64
CA PHE A 124 2.43 12.37 -21.50
C PHE A 124 3.74 12.77 -20.79
N LEU A 125 3.72 12.92 -19.45
CA LEU A 125 4.88 13.34 -18.64
C LEU A 125 5.33 12.29 -17.59
N ALA A 126 4.71 11.09 -17.63
CA ALA A 126 4.95 9.88 -16.84
C ALA A 126 5.47 10.10 -15.42
N ASP A 127 6.79 10.19 -15.29
CA ASP A 127 7.49 10.04 -14.03
C ASP A 127 7.52 11.31 -13.18
N LEU A 128 7.19 12.49 -13.73
CA LEU A 128 7.40 13.78 -13.05
C LEU A 128 6.23 14.24 -12.16
N VAL A 129 5.06 13.60 -12.25
CA VAL A 129 3.87 14.04 -11.51
C VAL A 129 3.55 13.05 -10.39
N PRO A 130 3.59 13.47 -9.11
CA PRO A 130 3.22 12.60 -8.00
C PRO A 130 1.75 12.18 -8.08
N GLN A 131 1.47 10.98 -7.60
CA GLN A 131 0.14 10.38 -7.57
C GLN A 131 -0.31 10.29 -6.12
N ASN A 132 -1.44 10.90 -5.80
CA ASN A 132 -2.05 10.81 -4.48
C ASN A 132 -3.34 10.01 -4.58
N PHE A 133 -3.60 9.24 -3.53
CA PHE A 133 -4.82 8.46 -3.42
C PHE A 133 -5.51 8.77 -2.11
N THR A 134 -6.81 8.55 -2.09
CA THR A 134 -7.62 8.62 -0.89
C THR A 134 -8.37 7.31 -0.71
N LEU A 135 -8.34 6.74 0.50
CA LEU A 135 -9.27 5.71 0.95
C LEU A 135 -10.55 6.38 1.41
N ARG A 136 -11.67 5.98 0.82
CA ARG A 136 -13.00 6.45 1.18
C ARG A 136 -13.93 5.28 1.50
N ASP A 137 -14.93 5.54 2.33
CA ASP A 137 -16.03 4.61 2.58
C ASP A 137 -17.07 4.64 1.45
N GLY A 138 -18.18 3.91 1.64
CA GLY A 138 -19.29 3.89 0.68
C GLY A 138 -20.08 5.19 0.57
N GLU A 139 -19.96 6.09 1.55
CA GLU A 139 -20.64 7.39 1.61
C GLU A 139 -19.76 8.54 1.06
N GLY A 140 -18.47 8.27 0.85
CA GLY A 140 -17.48 9.21 0.34
C GLY A 140 -16.62 9.88 1.41
N ASN A 141 -16.79 9.52 2.69
CA ASN A 141 -15.96 10.02 3.79
C ASN A 141 -14.53 9.48 3.63
N ALA A 142 -13.54 10.35 3.81
CA ALA A 142 -12.14 9.96 3.71
C ALA A 142 -11.66 9.35 5.03
N TRP A 143 -10.99 8.19 4.95
CA TRP A 143 -10.44 7.49 6.11
C TRP A 143 -8.91 7.39 6.09
N ALA A 144 -8.29 7.51 4.91
CA ALA A 144 -6.84 7.62 4.82
C ALA A 144 -6.41 8.34 3.54
N GLU A 145 -5.29 9.06 3.60
CA GLU A 145 -4.62 9.68 2.47
C GLU A 145 -3.28 8.99 2.18
N PHE A 146 -2.96 8.85 0.90
CA PHE A 146 -1.73 8.25 0.40
C PHE A 146 -1.02 9.28 -0.46
N ARG A 147 -0.01 9.94 0.10
CA ARG A 147 0.72 11.02 -0.57
C ARG A 147 2.06 10.53 -1.08
N ARG A 148 2.23 10.47 -2.40
CA ARG A 148 3.52 10.14 -3.01
C ARG A 148 4.44 11.35 -3.04
N HIS A 149 5.68 11.13 -2.62
CA HIS A 149 6.73 12.16 -2.70
C HIS A 149 7.59 11.87 -3.91
N PHE A 150 7.67 12.83 -4.85
CA PHE A 150 8.52 12.69 -6.03
C PHE A 150 10.00 12.68 -5.62
N ASN A 151 10.69 11.60 -5.95
CA ASN A 151 12.15 11.48 -5.82
C ASN A 151 12.65 10.44 -6.84
N PRO A 152 13.67 10.79 -7.66
CA PRO A 152 14.12 9.93 -8.76
C PRO A 152 14.87 8.66 -8.31
N PHE A 153 15.28 8.57 -7.05
CA PHE A 153 16.13 7.49 -6.53
C PHE A 153 15.45 6.65 -5.44
N VAL A 154 14.44 7.21 -4.77
CA VAL A 154 13.71 6.57 -3.66
C VAL A 154 12.22 6.73 -3.91
N GLN A 155 11.48 5.62 -3.97
CA GLN A 155 10.03 5.69 -3.92
C GLN A 155 9.62 5.96 -2.47
N LYS A 156 8.99 7.10 -2.23
CA LYS A 156 8.55 7.52 -0.89
C LYS A 156 7.04 7.82 -0.91
N MET A 157 6.33 7.33 0.09
CA MET A 157 4.91 7.61 0.28
C MET A 157 4.59 7.83 1.75
N THR A 158 3.75 8.82 2.05
CA THR A 158 3.16 9.00 3.37
C THR A 158 1.74 8.45 3.35
N VAL A 159 1.38 7.70 4.39
CA VAL A 159 0.02 7.20 4.64
C VAL A 159 -0.46 7.85 5.92
N THR A 160 -1.53 8.64 5.83
CA THR A 160 -2.16 9.28 6.98
C THR A 160 -3.53 8.65 7.15
N VAL A 161 -3.81 8.06 8.31
CA VAL A 161 -5.06 7.39 8.64
C VAL A 161 -5.81 8.25 9.65
N GLU A 162 -7.04 8.59 9.33
CA GLU A 162 -7.89 9.42 10.18
C GLU A 162 -8.20 8.72 11.51
N GLY A 163 -8.33 9.51 12.57
CA GLY A 163 -8.52 8.97 13.93
C GLY A 163 -9.87 8.27 14.16
N ASP A 164 -10.86 8.53 13.31
CA ASP A 164 -12.19 7.92 13.31
C ASP A 164 -12.34 6.81 12.25
N CYS A 165 -11.27 6.46 11.53
CA CYS A 165 -11.26 5.33 10.62
C CYS A 165 -11.63 4.04 11.38
N PRO A 166 -12.69 3.31 10.96
CA PRO A 166 -13.14 2.11 11.65
C PRO A 166 -12.27 0.89 11.35
N LEU A 167 -11.32 1.00 10.42
CA LEU A 167 -10.45 -0.09 10.00
C LEU A 167 -9.22 -0.19 10.89
N HIS A 168 -8.68 -1.40 11.00
CA HIS A 168 -7.38 -1.59 11.64
C HIS A 168 -6.30 -0.73 10.93
N PRO A 169 -5.48 0.09 11.64
CA PRO A 169 -4.54 1.02 11.01
C PRO A 169 -3.52 0.36 10.06
N PHE A 170 -3.23 -0.93 10.27
CA PHE A 170 -2.33 -1.66 9.38
C PHE A 170 -2.95 -1.99 8.02
N LEU A 171 -4.28 -1.94 7.87
CA LEU A 171 -4.92 -2.21 6.59
C LEU A 171 -4.65 -1.06 5.59
N PRO A 172 -4.86 0.24 5.93
CA PRO A 172 -4.36 1.35 5.13
C PRO A 172 -2.83 1.33 4.94
N LEU A 173 -2.05 1.04 5.97
CA LEU A 173 -0.58 0.94 5.84
C LEU A 173 -0.18 -0.14 4.81
N ALA A 174 -0.79 -1.32 4.87
CA ALA A 174 -0.55 -2.42 3.93
C ALA A 174 -0.92 -2.03 2.49
N ALA A 175 -2.02 -1.30 2.30
CA ALA A 175 -2.36 -0.73 1.00
C ALA A 175 -1.27 0.20 0.49
N GLY A 176 -0.72 1.03 1.38
CA GLY A 176 0.39 1.89 1.03
C GLY A 176 1.64 1.11 0.62
N ILE A 177 1.96 0.04 1.34
CA ILE A 177 3.09 -0.83 1.02
C ILE A 177 2.88 -1.48 -0.37
N LEU A 178 1.67 -1.94 -0.69
CA LEU A 178 1.35 -2.51 -1.99
C LEU A 178 1.51 -1.51 -3.14
N LEU A 179 0.99 -0.28 -2.98
CA LEU A 179 1.13 0.77 -4.00
C LEU A 179 2.62 1.04 -4.29
N VAL A 180 3.46 1.15 -3.26
CA VAL A 180 4.92 1.32 -3.43
C VAL A 180 5.60 0.06 -3.99
N ALA A 181 5.19 -1.12 -3.56
CA ALA A 181 5.80 -2.38 -3.98
C ALA A 181 5.53 -2.69 -5.47
N ILE A 182 4.30 -2.49 -5.94
CA ILE A 182 3.81 -2.99 -7.23
C ILE A 182 3.89 -1.95 -8.36
N GLU A 183 3.66 -0.65 -8.11
CA GLU A 183 3.50 0.35 -9.19
C GLU A 183 4.77 0.65 -10.00
N GLY A 184 5.96 0.34 -9.50
CA GLY A 184 7.24 0.66 -10.17
C GLY A 184 7.54 -0.10 -11.48
N ARG A 185 6.56 -0.78 -12.09
CA ARG A 185 6.78 -1.60 -13.30
C ARG A 185 5.66 -1.54 -14.35
N GLN A 186 4.74 -0.57 -14.28
CA GLN A 186 3.87 -0.32 -15.44
C GLN A 186 4.69 0.37 -16.55
N LYS A 187 5.37 -0.44 -17.36
CA LYS A 187 5.81 -0.10 -18.71
C LYS A 187 5.23 -1.13 -19.66
#